data_AF-A0A7Y2GPH2-F1
#
_entry.id   AF-A0A7Y2GPH2-F1
#
_cell.length_a   1.000
_cell.length_b   1.000
_cell.length_c   1.000
_cell.angle_alpha   90.00
_cell.angle_beta   90.00
_cell.angle_gamma   90.00
#
_symmetry.space_group_name_H-M   'P 1'
#
loop_
_entity.id
_entity.type
_entity.pdbx_description
1 polymer ?
#
loop_
_entity_poly.entity_id
_entity_poly.type
_entity_poly.pdbx_seq_one_letter_code
_entity_poly.pdbx_strand_id
1 'polypeptide(L)'
;KSMDVCLEHGLDPSKVVIDHNNEETVKDVLDKGFIAAFTIYPKTKMGNERMVEVVKKYGSNNIIVDSSADWGVSDPLAVPKTASLMLKRGIAREDVVKTCYQNALDIFGTNGKMKEEHWLSPKGIDQAQLYNDNSVLRGQKPRVDSDQIN
;
A
#
# COMPACT_ATOMS: atom_id res chain seq x y z
N LYS A 1 -9.39 -17.05 -13.40
CA LYS A 1 -8.32 -18.08 -13.32
C LYS A 1 -7.55 -18.02 -12.00
N SER A 2 -6.79 -16.96 -11.68
CA SER A 2 -6.02 -16.92 -10.43
C SER A 2 -6.90 -17.05 -9.18
N MET A 3 -8.00 -16.30 -9.11
CA MET A 3 -8.97 -16.41 -8.01
C MET A 3 -9.60 -17.81 -7.92
N ASP A 4 -9.93 -18.43 -9.06
CA ASP A 4 -10.54 -19.77 -9.08
C ASP A 4 -9.57 -20.82 -8.51
N VAL A 5 -8.27 -20.72 -8.85
CA VAL A 5 -7.22 -21.57 -8.28
C VAL A 5 -7.09 -21.36 -6.77
N CYS A 6 -7.18 -20.11 -6.29
CA CYS A 6 -7.16 -19.85 -4.85
C CYS A 6 -8.33 -20.54 -4.13
N LEU A 7 -9.53 -20.46 -4.71
CA LEU A 7 -10.73 -21.09 -4.16
C LEU A 7 -10.64 -22.62 -4.22
N GLU A 8 -10.16 -23.19 -5.32
CA GLU A 8 -9.96 -24.64 -5.50
C GLU A 8 -9.03 -25.22 -4.42
N HIS A 9 -7.97 -24.48 -4.06
CA HIS A 9 -7.03 -24.87 -3.02
C HIS A 9 -7.46 -24.49 -1.59
N GLY A 10 -8.67 -23.95 -1.41
CA GLY A 10 -9.23 -23.61 -0.10
C GLY A 10 -8.56 -22.41 0.58
N LEU A 11 -7.94 -21.50 -0.18
CA LEU A 11 -7.45 -20.24 0.38
C LEU A 11 -8.64 -19.35 0.75
N ASP A 12 -8.55 -18.73 1.92
CA ASP A 12 -9.49 -17.70 2.36
C ASP A 12 -9.32 -16.45 1.48
N PRO A 13 -10.33 -16.03 0.68
CA PRO A 13 -10.23 -14.87 -0.20
C PRO A 13 -9.85 -13.58 0.54
N SER A 14 -10.30 -13.43 1.79
CA SER A 14 -10.01 -12.25 2.60
C SER A 14 -8.53 -12.13 2.97
N LYS A 15 -7.74 -13.18 2.72
CA LYS A 15 -6.28 -13.22 2.94
C LYS A 15 -5.47 -13.18 1.66
N VAL A 16 -6.10 -12.90 0.53
CA VAL A 16 -5.47 -12.92 -0.79
C VAL A 16 -5.66 -11.57 -1.48
N VAL A 17 -4.54 -10.93 -1.80
CA VAL A 17 -4.51 -9.70 -2.60
C VAL A 17 -4.40 -10.07 -4.07
N ILE A 18 -5.37 -9.63 -4.86
CA ILE A 18 -5.30 -9.66 -6.32
C ILE A 18 -4.86 -8.28 -6.75
N ASP A 19 -3.70 -8.17 -7.38
CA ASP A 19 -3.12 -6.89 -7.81
C ASP A 19 -3.27 -6.66 -9.32
N HIS A 20 -2.97 -5.45 -9.77
CA HIS A 20 -3.11 -4.96 -11.15
C HIS A 20 -4.57 -4.91 -11.65
N ASN A 21 -5.51 -4.60 -10.76
CA ASN A 21 -6.91 -4.41 -11.16
C ASN A 21 -7.12 -3.11 -11.94
N ASN A 22 -8.27 -3.06 -12.60
CA ASN A 22 -8.83 -1.91 -13.29
C ASN A 22 -10.36 -1.90 -13.10
N GLU A 23 -11.06 -0.99 -13.78
CA GLU A 23 -12.51 -0.80 -13.66
C GLU A 23 -13.33 -2.01 -14.11
N GLU A 24 -12.77 -2.85 -14.99
CA GLU A 24 -13.41 -4.05 -15.54
C GLU A 24 -13.29 -5.26 -14.60
N THR A 25 -12.24 -5.30 -13.78
CA THR A 25 -11.88 -6.48 -12.96
C THR A 25 -12.24 -6.33 -11.49
N VAL A 26 -12.24 -5.10 -10.97
CA VAL A 26 -12.50 -4.81 -9.55
C VAL A 26 -13.76 -5.46 -9.01
N LYS A 27 -14.86 -5.44 -9.77
CA LYS A 27 -16.13 -5.99 -9.31
C LYS A 27 -16.02 -7.49 -9.06
N ASP A 28 -15.40 -8.23 -9.97
CA ASP A 28 -15.25 -9.68 -9.85
C ASP A 28 -14.37 -10.07 -8.65
N VAL A 29 -13.33 -9.27 -8.37
CA VAL A 29 -12.46 -9.46 -7.21
C VAL A 29 -13.23 -9.25 -5.90
N LEU A 30 -13.93 -8.11 -5.79
CA LEU A 30 -14.68 -7.76 -4.58
C LEU A 30 -15.86 -8.70 -4.34
N ASP A 31 -16.62 -9.06 -5.38
CA ASP A 31 -17.76 -9.98 -5.29
C ASP A 31 -17.35 -11.37 -4.76
N LYS A 32 -16.12 -11.80 -5.05
CA LYS A 32 -15.55 -13.07 -4.58
C LYS A 32 -14.87 -12.97 -3.22
N GLY A 33 -14.90 -11.80 -2.58
CA GLY A 33 -14.35 -11.57 -1.23
C GLY A 33 -12.83 -11.38 -1.16
N PHE A 34 -12.16 -11.23 -2.31
CA PHE A 34 -10.73 -10.94 -2.37
C PHE A 34 -10.45 -9.45 -2.09
N ILE A 35 -9.17 -9.12 -1.87
CA ILE A 35 -8.70 -7.74 -1.76
C ILE A 35 -8.21 -7.27 -3.14
N ALA A 36 -8.78 -6.17 -3.64
CA ALA A 36 -8.43 -5.58 -4.92
C ALA A 36 -7.34 -4.51 -4.75
N ALA A 37 -6.11 -4.81 -5.18
CA ALA A 37 -5.03 -3.83 -5.25
C ALA A 37 -4.91 -3.21 -6.64
N PHE A 38 -4.47 -1.95 -6.65
CA PHE A 38 -4.38 -1.09 -7.82
C PHE A 38 -3.03 -0.39 -7.86
N THR A 39 -2.18 -0.88 -8.76
CA THR A 39 -0.96 -0.18 -9.12
C THR A 39 -1.21 1.05 -9.97
N ILE A 40 -0.86 2.20 -9.40
CA ILE A 40 -0.81 3.48 -10.10
C ILE A 40 0.55 3.63 -10.76
N TYR A 41 0.57 3.48 -12.08
CA TYR A 41 1.79 3.51 -12.87
C TYR A 41 1.62 4.39 -14.11
N PRO A 42 2.51 5.36 -14.34
CA PRO A 42 2.42 6.22 -15.50
C PRO A 42 2.27 5.45 -16.82
N LYS A 43 1.31 5.86 -17.65
CA LYS A 43 1.10 5.44 -19.05
C LYS A 43 0.61 4.00 -19.28
N THR A 44 1.00 3.03 -18.46
CA THR A 44 0.77 1.60 -18.77
C THR A 44 -0.28 0.92 -17.90
N LYS A 45 -0.62 1.49 -16.73
CA LYS A 45 -1.56 0.88 -15.76
C LYS A 45 -2.70 1.85 -15.40
N MET A 46 -3.16 1.80 -14.14
CA MET A 46 -4.13 2.73 -13.60
C MET A 46 -3.51 4.11 -13.39
N GLY A 47 -4.36 5.14 -13.35
CA GLY A 47 -3.97 6.52 -13.05
C GLY A 47 -4.82 7.08 -11.90
N ASN A 48 -4.36 8.17 -11.28
CA ASN A 48 -4.99 8.76 -10.10
C ASN A 48 -6.49 9.05 -10.29
N GLU A 49 -6.87 9.70 -11.40
CA GLU A 49 -8.29 10.06 -11.68
C GLU A 49 -9.16 8.81 -11.83
N ARG A 50 -8.67 7.78 -12.52
CA ARG A 50 -9.37 6.51 -12.68
C ARG A 50 -9.56 5.82 -11.33
N MET A 51 -8.56 5.88 -10.46
CA MET A 51 -8.66 5.31 -9.12
C MET A 51 -9.70 6.01 -8.25
N VAL A 52 -9.82 7.34 -8.36
CA VAL A 52 -10.88 8.09 -7.66
C VAL A 52 -12.26 7.59 -8.07
N GLU A 53 -12.50 7.36 -9.37
CA GLU A 53 -13.79 6.88 -9.86
C GLU A 53 -14.08 5.43 -9.43
N VAL A 54 -13.05 4.58 -9.31
CA VAL A 54 -13.18 3.24 -8.71
C VAL A 54 -13.68 3.36 -7.26
N VAL A 55 -13.05 4.18 -6.43
CA VAL A 55 -13.43 4.33 -5.02
C VAL A 55 -14.84 4.92 -4.88
N LYS A 56 -15.21 5.90 -5.72
CA LYS A 56 -16.60 6.44 -5.75
C LYS A 56 -17.64 5.35 -6.04
N LYS A 57 -17.32 4.43 -6.94
CA LYS A 57 -18.26 3.41 -7.41
C LYS A 57 -18.35 2.20 -6.47
N TYR A 58 -17.22 1.75 -5.95
CA TYR A 58 -17.13 0.49 -5.21
C TYR A 58 -16.88 0.67 -3.69
N GLY A 59 -16.66 1.90 -3.23
CA GLY A 59 -16.31 2.20 -1.85
C GLY A 59 -14.83 1.97 -1.56
N SER A 60 -14.48 1.87 -0.27
CA SER A 60 -13.09 1.76 0.20
C SER A 60 -12.74 0.40 0.81
N ASN A 61 -13.72 -0.46 1.10
CA ASN A 61 -13.46 -1.74 1.75
C ASN A 61 -12.75 -2.70 0.79
N ASN A 62 -11.70 -3.39 1.26
CA ASN A 62 -10.91 -4.34 0.48
C ASN A 62 -10.29 -3.75 -0.81
N ILE A 63 -10.03 -2.45 -0.84
CA ILE A 63 -9.33 -1.77 -1.94
C ILE A 63 -7.99 -1.23 -1.45
N ILE A 64 -6.91 -1.52 -2.17
CA ILE A 64 -5.56 -1.02 -1.87
C ILE A 64 -5.05 -0.23 -3.08
N VAL A 65 -4.37 0.90 -2.80
CA VAL A 65 -3.66 1.68 -3.83
C VAL A 65 -2.16 1.61 -3.56
N ASP A 66 -1.39 1.27 -4.58
CA ASP A 66 0.07 1.20 -4.55
C ASP A 66 0.69 1.93 -5.76
N SER A 67 2.00 2.16 -5.73
CA SER A 67 2.71 2.98 -6.72
C SER A 67 3.70 2.21 -7.61
N SER A 68 3.79 0.88 -7.45
CA SER A 68 4.86 -0.01 -7.98
C SER A 68 6.20 0.68 -8.24
N ALA A 69 7.07 0.72 -7.22
CA ALA A 69 8.44 1.24 -7.34
C ALA A 69 9.37 0.19 -7.97
N ASP A 70 9.09 -0.17 -9.22
CA ASP A 70 9.79 -1.23 -9.98
C ASP A 70 10.77 -0.65 -11.03
N TRP A 71 11.15 -1.50 -12.00
CA TRP A 71 12.20 -1.28 -13.00
C TRP A 71 11.92 -0.20 -14.04
N GLY A 72 10.69 0.29 -14.18
CA GLY A 72 10.36 1.36 -15.14
C GLY A 72 10.15 2.73 -14.48
N VAL A 73 9.54 3.65 -15.22
CA VAL A 73 9.26 5.01 -14.72
C VAL A 73 8.11 4.97 -13.74
N SER A 74 8.44 4.88 -12.45
CA SER A 74 7.51 4.89 -11.32
C SER A 74 7.47 6.27 -10.65
N ASP A 75 6.35 6.55 -9.97
CA ASP A 75 6.17 7.76 -9.16
C ASP A 75 5.94 7.33 -7.71
N PRO A 76 6.97 7.40 -6.82
CA PRO A 76 6.82 6.96 -5.44
C PRO A 76 5.80 7.79 -4.64
N LEU A 77 5.35 8.92 -5.19
CA LEU A 77 4.31 9.76 -4.61
C LEU A 77 2.92 9.47 -5.19
N ALA A 78 2.73 8.43 -6.01
CA ALA A 78 1.44 8.15 -6.63
C ALA A 78 0.32 7.88 -5.60
N VAL A 79 0.62 7.16 -4.51
CA VAL A 79 -0.34 6.92 -3.41
C VAL A 79 -0.78 8.25 -2.75
N PRO A 80 0.11 9.11 -2.21
CA PRO A 80 -0.31 10.37 -1.61
C PRO A 80 -0.92 11.37 -2.63
N LYS A 81 -0.51 11.34 -3.90
CA LYS A 81 -1.15 12.12 -4.96
C LYS A 81 -2.59 11.67 -5.21
N THR A 82 -2.83 10.36 -5.24
CA THR A 82 -4.18 9.77 -5.35
C THR A 82 -5.03 10.13 -4.13
N ALA A 83 -4.48 10.01 -2.92
CA ALA A 83 -5.15 10.43 -1.68
C ALA A 83 -5.57 11.91 -1.72
N SER A 84 -4.64 12.80 -2.10
CA SER A 84 -4.92 14.24 -2.22
C SER A 84 -6.04 14.50 -3.23
N LEU A 85 -6.02 13.80 -4.37
CA LEU A 85 -7.05 13.93 -5.39
C LEU A 85 -8.41 13.41 -4.92
N MET A 86 -8.46 12.27 -4.24
CA MET A 86 -9.69 11.72 -3.66
C MET A 86 -10.34 12.72 -2.70
N LEU A 87 -9.56 13.34 -1.80
CA LEU A 87 -10.06 14.38 -0.89
C LEU A 87 -10.61 15.60 -1.67
N LYS A 88 -9.87 16.08 -2.67
CA LYS A 88 -10.33 17.20 -3.53
C LYS A 88 -11.62 16.88 -4.30
N ARG A 89 -11.89 15.60 -4.56
CA ARG A 89 -13.07 15.10 -5.29
C ARG A 89 -14.21 14.67 -4.36
N GLY A 90 -14.09 14.93 -3.05
CA GLY A 90 -15.16 14.73 -2.09
C GLY A 90 -15.28 13.31 -1.52
N ILE A 91 -14.27 12.45 -1.69
CA ILE A 91 -14.21 11.17 -0.98
C ILE A 91 -13.98 11.44 0.51
N ALA A 92 -14.70 10.72 1.37
CA ALA A 92 -14.58 10.86 2.81
C ALA A 92 -13.16 10.51 3.30
N ARG A 93 -12.69 11.18 4.36
CA ARG A 93 -11.33 11.00 4.85
C ARG A 93 -11.09 9.55 5.29
N GLU A 94 -12.06 8.94 5.95
CA GLU A 94 -12.03 7.54 6.37
C GLU A 94 -11.82 6.58 5.19
N ASP A 95 -12.47 6.84 4.04
CA ASP A 95 -12.33 6.03 2.84
C ASP A 95 -10.97 6.19 2.19
N VAL A 96 -10.42 7.42 2.18
CA VAL A 96 -9.04 7.68 1.74
C VAL A 96 -8.04 6.94 2.63
N VAL A 97 -8.21 7.02 3.95
CA VAL A 97 -7.33 6.33 4.91
C VAL A 97 -7.42 4.82 4.72
N LYS A 98 -8.62 4.26 4.55
CA LYS A 98 -8.78 2.82 4.28
C LYS A 98 -8.03 2.40 3.03
N THR A 99 -8.29 3.11 1.93
CA THR A 99 -7.80 2.75 0.59
C THR A 99 -6.29 2.91 0.44
N CYS A 100 -5.71 3.94 1.06
CA CYS A 100 -4.28 4.25 0.93
C CYS A 100 -3.41 3.74 2.08
N TYR A 101 -4.01 3.16 3.13
CA TYR A 101 -3.27 2.78 4.33
C TYR A 101 -3.86 1.59 5.08
N GLN A 102 -5.07 1.72 5.66
CA GLN A 102 -5.58 0.74 6.63
C GLN A 102 -5.73 -0.66 6.02
N ASN A 103 -6.29 -0.78 4.82
CA ASN A 103 -6.50 -2.09 4.20
C ASN A 103 -5.17 -2.82 3.94
N ALA A 104 -4.11 -2.08 3.60
CA ALA A 104 -2.77 -2.64 3.41
C ALA A 104 -2.15 -3.06 4.75
N LEU A 105 -2.29 -2.23 5.79
CA LEU A 105 -1.84 -2.57 7.14
C LEU A 105 -2.54 -3.82 7.67
N ASP A 106 -3.86 -3.91 7.50
CA ASP A 106 -4.66 -5.04 7.99
C ASP A 106 -4.22 -6.36 7.34
N ILE A 107 -4.05 -6.39 6.01
CA ILE A 107 -3.66 -7.62 5.32
C ILE A 107 -2.19 -7.98 5.57
N PHE A 108 -1.25 -7.05 5.37
CA PHE A 108 0.17 -7.33 5.52
C PHE A 108 0.59 -7.50 7.00
N GLY A 109 -0.20 -6.96 7.93
CA GLY A 109 -0.05 -7.13 9.36
C GLY A 109 -0.54 -8.47 9.92
N THR A 110 -1.23 -9.30 9.13
CA THR A 110 -1.86 -10.56 9.60
C THR A 110 -0.89 -11.50 10.32
N ASN A 111 0.39 -11.52 9.95
CA ASN A 111 1.40 -12.37 10.58
C ASN A 111 2.10 -11.74 11.79
N GLY A 112 1.72 -10.53 12.18
CA GLY A 112 2.28 -9.78 13.32
C GLY A 112 3.67 -9.20 13.10
N LYS A 113 4.30 -9.37 11.93
CA LYS A 113 5.61 -8.78 11.62
C LYS A 113 5.53 -7.33 11.15
N MET A 114 4.40 -6.91 10.61
CA MET A 114 4.12 -5.52 10.30
C MET A 114 3.10 -5.02 11.33
N LYS A 115 3.50 -4.03 12.13
CA LYS A 115 2.66 -3.40 13.15
C LYS A 115 2.73 -1.90 12.98
N GLU A 116 1.62 -1.22 13.22
CA GLU A 116 1.56 0.23 13.08
C GLU A 116 2.56 0.94 14.00
N GLU A 117 2.73 0.40 15.20
CA GLU A 117 3.67 0.95 16.19
C GLU A 117 5.12 1.03 15.68
N HIS A 118 5.50 0.26 14.65
CA HIS A 118 6.85 0.26 14.11
C HIS A 118 7.30 1.62 13.55
N TRP A 119 6.36 2.47 13.11
CA TRP A 119 6.67 3.79 12.54
C TRP A 119 5.96 4.95 13.24
N LEU A 120 5.06 4.69 14.19
CA LEU A 120 4.40 5.75 14.96
C LEU A 120 5.28 6.34 16.07
N SER A 121 6.37 5.67 16.46
CA SER A 121 7.29 6.15 17.49
C SER A 121 8.75 5.97 17.06
N PRO A 122 9.19 6.72 16.03
CA PRO A 122 10.55 6.61 15.53
C PRO A 122 11.54 7.03 16.63
N LYS A 123 12.50 6.15 16.91
CA LYS A 123 13.66 6.51 17.74
C LYS A 123 14.53 7.52 16.97
N GLY A 124 15.39 8.23 17.71
CA GLY A 124 16.45 9.03 17.10
C GLY A 124 17.28 8.21 16.10
N ILE A 125 17.81 8.88 15.07
CA ILE A 125 18.68 8.20 14.09
C ILE A 125 19.96 7.75 14.78
N ASP A 126 20.28 6.46 14.69
CA ASP A 126 21.55 5.88 15.10
C ASP A 126 22.20 5.17 13.91
N GLN A 127 23.13 5.87 13.26
CA GLN A 127 23.87 5.34 12.10
C GLN A 127 24.96 4.34 12.48
N ALA A 128 25.21 4.09 13.77
CA ALA A 128 26.13 3.06 14.21
C ALA A 128 25.50 1.65 14.18
N GLN A 129 24.17 1.56 14.11
CA GLN A 129 23.48 0.28 14.01
C GLN A 129 23.78 -0.44 12.71
N LEU A 130 24.03 -1.74 12.83
CA LEU A 130 24.23 -2.63 11.68
C LEU A 130 22.93 -3.35 11.36
N TYR A 131 22.68 -3.56 10.07
CA TYR A 131 21.60 -4.41 9.58
C TYR A 131 22.22 -5.65 8.93
N ASN A 132 22.03 -6.83 9.54
CA ASN A 132 22.70 -8.08 9.13
C ASN A 132 24.22 -7.87 8.91
N ASP A 133 24.90 -7.29 9.90
CA ASP A 133 26.34 -6.94 9.89
C ASP A 133 26.77 -5.92 8.82
N ASN A 134 25.82 -5.34 8.07
CA ASN A 134 26.11 -4.32 7.07
C ASN A 134 25.88 -2.91 7.62
N SER A 135 26.75 -1.98 7.23
CA SER A 135 26.62 -0.55 7.55
C SER A 135 26.32 0.27 6.28
N VAL A 136 25.55 1.35 6.44
CA VAL A 136 25.38 2.40 5.40
C VAL A 136 26.58 3.36 5.34
N LEU A 137 27.44 3.35 6.37
CA LEU A 137 28.62 4.20 6.43
C LEU A 137 29.71 3.72 5.46
N ARG A 138 30.48 4.67 4.96
CA ARG A 138 31.62 4.52 4.04
C ARG A 138 32.81 5.35 4.56
N GLY A 139 33.11 5.25 5.86
CA GLY A 139 34.19 5.96 6.54
C GLY A 139 33.79 7.24 7.29
N GLN A 140 32.51 7.62 7.27
CA GLN A 140 32.02 8.75 8.08
C GLN A 140 31.87 8.37 9.56
N LYS A 141 31.96 9.37 10.44
CA LYS A 141 31.58 9.22 11.84
C LYS A 141 30.04 9.08 11.92
N PRO A 142 29.49 8.07 12.62
CA PRO A 142 28.03 7.89 12.72
C PRO A 142 27.36 9.09 13.39
N ARG A 143 26.23 9.53 12.84
CA ARG A 143 25.26 10.36 13.55
C ARG A 143 24.47 9.48 14.52
N VAL A 144 24.43 9.88 15.78
CA VAL A 144 23.64 9.25 16.84
C VAL A 144 22.86 10.37 17.52
N ASP A 145 21.54 10.39 17.31
CA ASP A 145 20.65 11.36 17.92
C ASP A 145 20.32 10.93 19.36
N SER A 146 20.38 11.88 20.30
CA SER A 146 20.09 11.64 21.72
C SER A 146 18.59 11.58 22.05
N ASP A 147 17.74 12.10 21.16
CA ASP A 147 16.31 12.29 21.38
C ASP A 147 15.46 11.70 20.23
N GLN A 148 14.17 11.48 20.49
CA GLN A 148 13.23 11.02 19.46
C GLN A 148 13.07 12.07 18.35
N ILE A 149 12.89 11.61 17.11
CA ILE A 149 12.54 12.49 16.00
C ILE A 149 11.06 12.83 16.16
N ASN A 150 10.78 14.09 16.53
CA ASN A 150 9.42 14.65 16.53
C ASN A 150 8.85 14.77 15.11
#